data_AF-A0A2K3JWG6-F1
#
_entry.id   AF-A0A2K3JWG6-F1
#
_cell.length_a   1.000
_cell.length_b   1.000
_cell.length_c   1.000
_cell.angle_alpha   90.00
_cell.angle_beta   90.00
_cell.angle_gamma   90.00
#
_symmetry.space_group_name_H-M   'P 1'
#
loop_
_entity.id
_entity.type
_entity.pdbx_description
1 polymer ?
#
loop_
_entity_poly.entity_id
_entity_poly.type
_entity_poly.pdbx_seq_one_letter_code
_entity_poly.pdbx_strand_id
1 'polypeptide(L)'
;TNFTKIEPTCLPHQRPGSNDCGVWVAKWMIECPFNSNYGGITVATATRMKLALYLCHSSNNVLLQSLLSKSAQYWDDMHKQRKVLVDV
;
A
#
# COMPACT_ATOMS: atom_id res chain seq x y z
N THR A 1 13.47 31.71 9.66
CA THR A 1 14.28 30.55 9.25
C THR A 1 14.23 30.47 7.74
N ASN A 2 15.35 30.59 7.04
CA ASN A 2 15.37 30.48 5.58
C ASN A 2 15.50 29.01 5.20
N PHE A 3 14.52 28.49 4.45
CA PHE A 3 14.55 27.15 3.89
C PHE A 3 15.00 27.23 2.44
N THR A 4 15.97 26.41 2.06
CA THR A 4 16.41 26.29 0.67
C THR A 4 15.55 25.25 -0.04
N LYS A 5 14.99 25.62 -1.20
CA LYS A 5 14.29 24.68 -2.07
C LYS A 5 15.30 23.69 -2.66
N ILE A 6 15.09 22.40 -2.43
CA ILE A 6 15.88 21.33 -3.05
C ILE A 6 14.96 20.61 -4.02
N GLU A 7 15.32 20.60 -5.31
CA GLU A 7 14.67 19.80 -6.33
C GLU A 7 15.50 18.54 -6.58
N PRO A 8 14.96 17.33 -6.35
CA PRO A 8 15.68 16.10 -6.64
C PRO A 8 15.93 15.96 -8.14
N THR A 9 17.18 15.72 -8.52
CA THR A 9 17.54 15.36 -9.88
C THR A 9 17.41 13.85 -10.09
N CYS A 10 17.21 13.42 -11.34
CA CYS A 10 17.17 12.00 -11.72
C CYS A 10 16.02 11.17 -11.09
N LEU A 11 14.86 11.79 -10.83
CA LEU A 11 13.68 11.05 -10.43
C LEU A 11 13.22 10.13 -11.57
N PRO A 12 12.90 8.86 -11.28
CA PRO A 12 12.33 7.98 -12.28
C PRO A 12 10.96 8.53 -12.73
N HIS A 13 10.76 8.64 -14.04
CA HIS A 13 9.44 8.94 -14.57
C HIS A 13 8.52 7.73 -14.38
N GLN A 14 7.31 8.00 -13.93
CA GLN A 14 6.26 7.00 -13.95
C GLN A 14 6.06 6.53 -15.40
N ARG A 15 5.92 5.21 -15.59
CA ARG A 15 5.63 4.65 -16.91
C ARG A 15 4.29 5.19 -17.43
N PRO A 16 4.18 5.54 -18.73
CA PRO A 16 2.89 5.91 -19.31
C PRO A 16 1.82 4.85 -19.02
N GLY A 17 0.64 5.28 -18.56
CA GLY A 17 -0.47 4.40 -18.22
C GLY A 17 -0.40 3.72 -16.83
N SER A 18 0.64 3.97 -16.03
CA SER A 18 0.68 3.49 -14.64
C SER A 18 -0.12 4.41 -13.71
N ASN A 19 -0.77 3.83 -12.68
CA ASN A 19 -1.48 4.56 -11.62
C ASN A 19 -0.68 4.62 -10.29
N ASP A 20 0.63 4.41 -10.34
CA ASP A 20 1.52 4.28 -9.17
C ASP A 20 2.09 5.57 -8.57
N CYS A 21 1.70 6.75 -9.04
CA CYS A 21 2.33 8.00 -8.61
C CYS A 21 2.12 8.22 -7.10
N GLY A 22 0.90 7.99 -6.60
CA GLY A 22 0.59 8.04 -5.17
C GLY A 22 1.29 6.94 -4.37
N VAL A 23 1.46 5.75 -4.95
CA VAL A 23 2.18 4.62 -4.34
C VAL A 23 3.66 4.97 -4.16
N TRP A 24 4.26 5.58 -5.18
CA TRP A 24 5.64 6.05 -5.15
C TRP A 24 5.84 7.13 -4.09
N VAL A 25 4.98 8.15 -4.07
CA VAL A 25 5.06 9.25 -3.08
C VAL A 25 4.90 8.72 -1.66
N ALA A 26 3.94 7.82 -1.41
CA ALA A 26 3.73 7.23 -0.09
C ALA A 26 4.95 6.41 0.36
N LYS A 27 5.52 5.58 -0.53
CA LYS A 27 6.74 4.82 -0.22
C LYS A 27 7.91 5.76 0.07
N TRP A 28 8.10 6.79 -0.75
CA TRP A 28 9.15 7.78 -0.54
C TRP A 28 9.02 8.49 0.81
N MET A 29 7.82 8.94 1.19
CA MET A 29 7.61 9.62 2.48
C MET A 29 7.90 8.72 3.70
N ILE A 30 7.71 7.41 3.56
CA ILE A 30 8.05 6.43 4.61
C ILE A 30 9.57 6.22 4.69
N GLU A 31 10.25 6.21 3.55
CA GLU A 31 11.68 5.84 3.45
C GLU A 31 12.61 7.05 3.56
N CYS A 32 12.15 8.27 3.25
CA CYS A 32 12.98 9.48 3.22
C CYS A 32 13.70 9.83 4.53
N PRO A 33 13.20 9.50 5.75
CA PRO A 33 13.96 9.71 6.97
C PRO A 33 15.19 8.78 7.09
N PHE A 34 15.19 7.65 6.38
CA PHE A 34 16.23 6.63 6.43
C PHE A 34 17.15 6.67 5.20
N ASN A 35 16.64 7.13 4.06
CA ASN A 35 17.38 7.20 2.80
C ASN A 35 16.86 8.34 1.92
N SER A 36 17.73 9.31 1.63
CA SER A 36 17.42 10.45 0.75
C SER A 36 17.64 10.17 -0.74
N ASN A 37 18.05 8.95 -1.13
CA ASN A 37 18.18 8.58 -2.53
C ASN A 37 16.81 8.31 -3.18
N TYR A 38 16.24 9.37 -3.77
CA TYR A 38 14.96 9.32 -4.47
C TYR A 38 14.93 8.32 -5.64
N GLY A 39 16.06 8.09 -6.31
CA GLY A 39 16.17 7.15 -7.43
C GLY A 39 16.09 5.67 -7.01
N GLY A 40 16.27 5.37 -5.72
CA GLY A 40 16.18 4.02 -5.17
C GLY A 40 14.76 3.53 -4.88
N ILE A 41 13.75 4.40 -4.99
CA ILE A 41 12.36 4.08 -4.68
C ILE A 41 11.75 3.27 -5.84
N THR A 42 11.61 1.97 -5.64
CA THR A 42 10.93 1.07 -6.58
C THR A 42 9.47 0.83 -6.17
N VAL A 43 8.54 0.87 -7.13
CA VAL A 43 7.15 0.47 -6.91
C VAL A 43 6.91 -0.90 -7.56
N ALA A 44 6.42 -1.84 -6.77
CA ALA A 44 6.00 -3.15 -7.23
C ALA A 44 4.69 -3.56 -6.56
N THR A 45 4.11 -4.70 -6.96
CA THR A 45 2.88 -5.24 -6.37
C THR A 45 2.97 -5.38 -4.86
N ALA A 46 4.10 -5.84 -4.34
CA ALA A 46 4.34 -5.93 -2.90
C ALA A 46 4.27 -4.57 -2.19
N THR A 47 4.75 -3.48 -2.83
CA THR A 47 4.63 -2.11 -2.29
C THR A 47 3.17 -1.71 -2.14
N ARG A 48 2.34 -1.97 -3.16
CA ARG A 48 0.91 -1.66 -3.13
C ARG A 48 0.21 -2.42 -2.01
N MET A 49 0.47 -3.72 -1.90
CA MET A 49 -0.11 -4.56 -0.84
C MET A 49 0.32 -4.09 0.55
N LYS A 50 1.60 -3.76 0.74
CA LYS A 50 2.11 -3.28 2.03
C LYS A 50 1.45 -1.97 2.44
N LEU A 51 1.30 -1.02 1.52
CA LEU A 51 0.58 0.23 1.79
C LEU A 51 -0.90 -0.01 2.08
N ALA A 52 -1.56 -0.89 1.32
CA ALA A 52 -2.95 -1.25 1.58
C ALA A 52 -3.12 -1.83 3.00
N LEU A 53 -2.26 -2.74 3.41
CA LEU A 53 -2.27 -3.30 4.77
C LEU A 53 -2.04 -2.21 5.82
N TYR A 54 -1.05 -1.31 5.62
CA TYR A 54 -0.83 -0.22 6.57
C TYR A 54 -2.04 0.70 6.71
N LEU A 55 -2.72 1.02 5.62
CA LEU A 55 -3.93 1.84 5.66
C LEU A 55 -5.08 1.09 6.34
N CYS A 56 -5.30 -0.17 5.97
CA CYS A 56 -6.36 -1.00 6.55
C CYS A 56 -6.19 -1.19 8.06
N HIS A 57 -4.96 -1.39 8.54
CA HIS A 57 -4.64 -1.64 9.95
C HIS A 57 -4.28 -0.38 10.75
N SER A 58 -4.30 0.80 10.13
CA SER A 58 -3.99 2.05 10.82
C SER A 58 -5.00 2.32 11.95
N SER A 59 -4.52 2.84 13.08
CA SER A 59 -5.40 3.32 14.16
C SER A 59 -6.29 4.49 13.73
N ASN A 60 -5.91 5.20 12.66
CA ASN A 60 -6.71 6.26 12.07
C ASN A 60 -7.79 5.75 11.11
N ASN A 61 -7.85 4.44 10.85
CA ASN A 61 -8.89 3.86 10.01
C ASN A 61 -10.19 3.71 10.80
N VAL A 62 -11.09 4.69 10.67
CA VAL A 62 -12.42 4.68 11.30
C VAL A 62 -13.29 3.49 10.85
N LEU A 63 -12.94 2.85 9.74
CA LEU A 63 -13.65 1.69 9.19
C LEU A 63 -13.02 0.35 9.61
N LEU A 64 -11.94 0.35 10.40
CA LEU A 64 -11.18 -0.86 10.76
C LEU A 64 -12.08 -1.98 11.28
N GLN A 65 -12.97 -1.69 12.24
CA GLN A 65 -13.84 -2.71 12.82
C GLN A 65 -14.81 -3.30 11.79
N SER A 66 -15.39 -2.46 10.93
CA SER A 66 -16.26 -2.93 9.84
C SER A 66 -15.49 -3.77 8.83
N LEU A 67 -14.26 -3.36 8.50
CA LEU A 67 -13.37 -4.08 7.59
C LEU A 67 -13.00 -5.46 8.15
N LEU A 68 -12.62 -5.56 9.43
CA LEU A 68 -12.31 -6.82 10.08
C LEU A 68 -13.52 -7.75 10.13
N SER A 69 -14.68 -7.23 10.51
CA SER A 69 -15.94 -8.00 10.56
C SER A 69 -16.31 -8.57 9.18
N LYS A 70 -16.29 -7.75 8.13
CA LYS A 70 -16.57 -8.20 6.75
C LYS A 70 -15.54 -9.20 6.25
N SER A 71 -14.27 -9.01 6.59
CA SER A 71 -13.19 -9.92 6.21
C SER A 71 -13.35 -11.30 6.85
N ALA A 72 -13.72 -11.34 8.14
CA ALA A 72 -14.01 -12.58 8.86
C ALA A 72 -15.23 -13.30 8.26
N GLN A 73 -16.32 -12.56 8.00
CA GLN A 73 -17.52 -13.14 7.38
C GLN A 73 -17.20 -13.74 6.00
N TYR A 74 -16.46 -13.02 5.16
CA TYR A 74 -16.05 -13.52 3.85
C TYR A 74 -15.20 -14.80 3.96
N TRP A 75 -14.28 -14.85 4.92
CA TRP A 75 -13.47 -16.04 5.18
C TRP A 75 -14.33 -17.26 5.52
N ASP A 76 -15.31 -17.09 6.40
CA ASP A 76 -16.24 -18.16 6.78
C ASP A 76 -17.08 -18.63 5.59
N ASP A 77 -17.58 -17.71 4.78
CA ASP A 77 -18.39 -18.01 3.59
C ASP A 77 -17.56 -18.78 2.55
N MET A 78 -16.30 -18.39 2.32
CA MET A 78 -15.39 -19.11 1.44
C MET A 78 -15.05 -20.50 1.98
N HIS A 79 -14.88 -20.66 3.29
CA HIS A 79 -14.65 -21.97 3.89
C HIS A 79 -15.83 -22.90 3.72
N LYS A 80 -17.07 -22.41 3.89
CA LYS A 80 -18.28 -23.20 3.64
C LYS A 80 -18.37 -23.63 2.18
N GLN A 81 -18.16 -22.71 1.24
CA GLN A 81 -18.17 -23.03 -0.20
C GLN A 81 -17.12 -24.07 -0.56
N ARG A 82 -15.90 -23.96 -0.01
CA ARG A 82 -14.84 -24.95 -0.24
C ARG A 82 -15.22 -26.33 0.28
N LYS A 83 -15.78 -26.44 1.49
CA LYS A 83 -16.22 -27.74 2.04
C LYS A 83 -17.26 -28.42 1.13
N VAL A 84 -18.24 -27.67 0.64
CA VAL A 84 -19.26 -28.17 -0.30
C VAL A 84 -18.65 -28.73 -1.59
N LEU A 85 -17.49 -28.22 -2.02
CA LEU A 85 -16.79 -28.68 -3.22
C LEU A 85 -15.89 -29.91 -2.99
N VAL A 86 -15.57 -30.26 -1.75
CA VAL A 86 -14.73 -31.44 -1.42
C VAL A 86 -15.55 -32.65 -0.98
N ASP A 87 -16.82 -32.47 -0.63
CA ASP A 87 -17.77 -33.55 -0.28
C ASP A 87 -18.35 -34.21 -1.55
N VAL A 88 -17.49 -34.74 -2.43
CA VAL A 88 -17.84 -35.60 -3.58
C VAL A 88 -17.34 -37.03 -3.37
#